data_AF-X0T041-F1
#
_entry.id   AF-X0T041-F1
#
_cell.length_a   1.000
_cell.length_b   1.000
_cell.length_c   1.000
_cell.angle_alpha   90.00
_cell.angle_beta   90.00
_cell.angle_gamma   90.00
#
_symmetry.space_group_name_H-M   'P 1'
#
loop_
_entity.id
_entity.type
_entity.pdbx_description
1 polymer ?
#
loop_
_entity_poly.entity_id
_entity_poly.type
_entity_poly.pdbx_seq_one_letter_code
_entity_poly.pdbx_strand_id
1 'polypeptide(L)'
;MYEWLKKNTRVLIVYGVIIGSMVYLYSCESTVRSMENGKRFVTRPELQIEINTYLDRVDIKFASLDRQDRLRQIVVNNAMLIAQGSELNPVGILTGLLSIYGIQQVAKNTTGAIKNARNKRTNNKSPTA
;
A
#
# COMPACT_ATOMS: atom_id res chain seq x y z
N MET A 1 7.01 -2.14 66.41
CA MET A 1 6.99 -2.18 64.92
C MET A 1 8.36 -1.85 64.30
N TYR A 2 9.07 -0.83 64.79
CA TYR A 2 10.39 -0.44 64.24
C TYR A 2 11.48 -1.53 64.36
N GLU A 3 11.53 -2.25 65.48
CA GLU A 3 12.42 -3.41 65.71
C GLU A 3 12.23 -4.54 64.67
N TRP A 4 10.97 -4.80 64.31
CA TRP A 4 10.61 -5.82 63.32
C TRP A 4 11.07 -5.41 61.91
N LEU A 5 10.91 -4.12 61.58
CA LEU A 5 11.39 -3.55 60.32
C LEU A 5 12.92 -3.67 60.20
N LYS A 6 13.65 -3.34 61.27
CA LYS A 6 15.11 -3.39 61.29
C LYS A 6 15.65 -4.81 61.12
N LYS A 7 14.97 -5.80 61.70
CA LYS A 7 15.32 -7.23 61.56
C LYS A 7 15.10 -7.76 60.14
N ASN A 8 14.07 -7.25 59.44
CA ASN A 8 13.69 -7.72 58.11
C ASN A 8 14.14 -6.80 56.96
N THR A 9 15.01 -5.82 57.23
CA THR A 9 15.49 -4.84 56.23
C THR A 9 16.04 -5.52 54.97
N ARG A 10 16.74 -6.65 55.10
CA ARG A 10 17.25 -7.41 53.93
C ARG A 10 16.13 -7.93 53.02
N VAL A 11 15.05 -8.43 53.60
CA VAL A 11 13.91 -8.98 52.83
C VAL A 11 13.18 -7.87 52.09
N LEU A 12 13.00 -6.71 52.72
CA LEU A 12 12.37 -5.54 52.10
C LEU A 12 13.17 -5.00 50.92
N ILE A 13 14.51 -4.96 51.03
CA ILE A 13 15.39 -4.54 49.93
C ILE A 13 15.26 -5.50 48.75
N VAL A 14 15.30 -6.81 48.98
CA VAL A 14 15.16 -7.81 47.92
C VAL A 14 13.82 -7.69 47.21
N TYR A 15 12.72 -7.54 47.95
CA TYR A 15 11.40 -7.32 47.36
C TYR A 15 11.34 -6.02 46.55
N GLY A 16 11.94 -4.95 47.04
CA GLY A 16 12.03 -3.67 46.31
C GLY A 16 12.77 -3.82 44.98
N VAL A 17 13.89 -4.55 44.97
CA VAL A 17 14.67 -4.81 43.75
C VAL A 17 13.88 -5.68 42.76
N ILE A 18 13.17 -6.70 43.23
CA ILE A 18 12.34 -7.56 42.36
C ILE A 18 11.21 -6.77 41.71
N ILE A 19 10.47 -5.98 42.50
CA ILE A 19 9.37 -5.15 41.98
C ILE A 19 9.91 -4.11 41.00
N GLY A 20 11.00 -3.42 41.36
CA GLY A 20 11.66 -2.45 40.48
C GLY A 20 12.12 -3.08 39.17
N SER A 21 12.70 -4.29 39.23
CA SER A 21 13.12 -5.03 38.04
C SER A 21 11.93 -5.45 37.17
N MET A 22 10.82 -5.90 37.75
CA MET A 22 9.61 -6.22 36.99
C MET A 22 9.04 -5.00 36.27
N VAL A 23 8.97 -3.85 36.93
CA VAL A 23 8.49 -2.60 36.32
C VAL A 23 9.42 -2.14 35.20
N TYR A 24 10.74 -2.28 35.39
CA TYR A 24 11.73 -1.95 34.36
C TYR A 24 11.59 -2.86 33.13
N LEU A 25 11.43 -4.16 33.33
CA LEU A 25 11.23 -5.11 32.24
C LEU A 25 9.90 -4.90 31.51
N TYR A 26 8.84 -4.52 32.21
CA TYR A 26 7.54 -4.18 31.59
C TYR A 26 7.57 -2.85 30.83
N SER A 27 8.38 -1.89 31.26
CA SER A 27 8.48 -0.56 30.63
C SER A 27 9.33 -0.57 29.35
N CYS A 28 10.14 -1.59 29.13
CA CYS A 28 10.97 -1.69 27.93
C CYS A 28 10.14 -2.25 26.77
N GLU A 29 9.52 -1.37 25.99
CA GLU A 29 8.76 -1.78 24.81
C GLU A 29 9.70 -2.31 23.71
N SER A 30 9.41 -3.49 23.16
CA SER A 30 10.21 -4.09 22.09
C SER A 30 10.07 -3.25 20.82
N THR A 31 11.18 -2.66 20.36
CA THR A 31 11.23 -1.91 19.11
C THR A 31 11.98 -2.68 18.04
N VAL A 32 11.55 -2.54 16.79
CA VAL A 32 12.17 -3.17 15.62
C VAL A 32 12.37 -2.15 14.51
N ARG A 33 13.26 -2.44 13.57
CA ARG A 33 13.59 -1.54 12.47
C ARG A 33 12.45 -1.53 11.44
N SER A 34 12.01 -0.34 11.02
CA SER A 34 10.96 -0.17 9.99
C SER A 34 11.41 -0.74 8.63
N MET A 35 10.45 -1.28 7.87
CA MET A 35 10.67 -1.88 6.54
C MET A 35 10.63 -0.84 5.42
N GLU A 36 9.79 0.19 5.55
CA GLU A 36 9.64 1.29 4.59
C GLU A 36 10.74 2.34 4.81
N ASN A 37 11.03 2.68 6.08
CA ASN A 37 12.05 3.66 6.44
C ASN A 37 13.08 3.03 7.38
N GLY A 38 14.06 2.31 6.80
CA GLY A 38 15.12 1.59 7.53
C GLY A 38 16.05 2.43 8.43
N LYS A 39 15.71 3.69 8.72
CA LYS A 39 16.37 4.54 9.72
C LYS A 39 15.53 4.74 11.00
N ARG A 40 14.25 4.34 11.00
CA ARG A 40 13.34 4.49 12.14
C ARG A 40 13.12 3.15 12.84
N PHE A 41 13.10 3.18 14.17
CA PHE A 41 12.60 2.08 15.00
C PHE A 41 11.11 2.31 15.26
N VAL A 42 10.33 1.25 15.08
CA VAL A 42 8.87 1.24 15.23
C VAL A 42 8.48 0.25 16.31
N THR A 43 7.43 0.59 17.05
CA THR A 43 6.84 -0.29 18.06
C THR A 43 5.96 -1.35 17.38
N ARG A 44 5.55 -2.38 18.14
CA ARG A 44 4.66 -3.44 17.64
C ARG A 44 3.36 -2.92 16.97
N PRO A 45 2.62 -1.95 17.54
CA PRO A 45 1.41 -1.43 16.88
C PRO A 45 1.72 -0.62 15.62
N GLU A 46 2.82 0.16 15.59
CA GLU A 46 3.22 0.91 14.39
C GLU A 46 3.61 -0.04 13.25
N LEU A 47 4.32 -1.13 13.55
CA LEU A 47 4.71 -2.13 12.55
C LEU A 47 3.50 -2.80 11.90
N GLN A 48 2.42 -3.06 12.64
CA GLN A 48 1.21 -3.66 12.08
C GLN A 48 0.53 -2.75 11.05
N ILE A 49 0.52 -1.43 11.30
CA ILE A 49 -0.03 -0.44 10.37
C ILE A 49 0.82 -0.38 9.09
N GLU A 50 2.14 -0.43 9.25
CA GLU A 50 3.08 -0.44 8.13
C GLU A 50 2.88 -1.67 7.23
N ILE A 51 2.73 -2.86 7.83
CA ILE A 51 2.48 -4.12 7.11
C ILE A 51 1.16 -4.08 6.34
N ASN A 52 0.07 -3.62 6.96
CA ASN A 52 -1.24 -3.57 6.30
C ASN A 52 -1.21 -2.64 5.08
N THR A 53 -0.53 -1.49 5.20
CA THR A 53 -0.36 -0.55 4.08
C THR A 53 0.48 -1.15 2.96
N TYR A 54 1.50 -1.95 3.31
CA TYR A 54 2.33 -2.64 2.32
C TYR A 54 1.55 -3.71 1.57
N LEU A 55 0.75 -4.53 2.27
CA LEU A 55 -0.08 -5.56 1.66
C LEU A 55 -1.10 -4.98 0.68
N ASP A 56 -1.79 -3.90 1.06
CA ASP A 56 -2.77 -3.24 0.17
C ASP A 56 -2.12 -2.73 -1.13
N ARG A 57 -0.91 -2.15 -1.04
CA ARG A 57 -0.15 -1.74 -2.25
C ARG A 57 0.24 -2.93 -3.12
N VAL A 58 0.56 -4.07 -2.49
CA VAL A 58 0.94 -5.30 -3.19
C VAL A 58 -0.27 -5.89 -3.90
N ASP A 59 -1.44 -5.92 -3.27
CA ASP A 59 -2.69 -6.43 -3.86
C ASP A 59 -3.13 -5.63 -5.09
N ILE A 60 -3.01 -4.30 -5.05
CA ILE A 60 -3.30 -3.45 -6.21
C ILE A 60 -2.37 -3.78 -7.39
N LYS A 61 -1.08 -4.04 -7.10
CA LYS A 61 -0.12 -4.43 -8.13
C LYS A 61 -0.43 -5.82 -8.68
N PHE A 62 -0.75 -6.81 -7.85
CA PHE A 62 -1.17 -8.13 -8.30
C PHE A 62 -2.43 -8.05 -9.17
N ALA A 63 -3.44 -7.26 -8.79
CA ALA A 63 -4.64 -7.06 -9.60
C ALA A 63 -4.32 -6.46 -10.99
N SER A 64 -3.28 -5.63 -11.09
CA SER A 64 -2.81 -5.09 -12.39
C SER A 64 -2.04 -6.11 -13.22
N LEU A 65 -1.29 -7.01 -12.58
CA LEU A 65 -0.61 -8.13 -13.21
C LEU A 65 -1.62 -9.13 -13.77
N ASP A 66 -2.64 -9.49 -12.98
CA ASP A 66 -3.73 -10.39 -13.42
C ASP A 66 -4.47 -9.86 -14.65
N ARG A 67 -4.69 -8.54 -14.73
CA ARG A 67 -5.29 -7.91 -15.93
C ARG A 67 -4.40 -8.05 -17.15
N GLN A 68 -3.08 -7.90 -16.99
CA GLN A 68 -2.13 -8.07 -18.08
C GLN A 68 -2.08 -9.53 -18.54
N ASP A 69 -2.08 -10.49 -17.62
CA ASP A 69 -2.09 -11.91 -17.95
C ASP A 69 -3.39 -12.31 -18.65
N ARG A 70 -4.54 -11.79 -18.23
CA ARG A 70 -5.82 -11.99 -18.96
C ARG A 70 -5.78 -11.43 -20.37
N LEU A 71 -5.25 -10.21 -20.56
CA LEU A 71 -5.11 -9.63 -21.90
C LEU A 71 -4.15 -10.45 -22.77
N ARG A 72 -3.03 -10.91 -22.19
CA ARG A 72 -2.07 -11.76 -22.89
C ARG A 72 -2.69 -13.10 -23.28
N GLN A 73 -3.48 -13.73 -22.41
CA GLN A 73 -4.20 -14.96 -22.73
C GLN A 73 -5.22 -14.75 -23.86
N ILE A 74 -5.97 -13.64 -23.85
CA ILE A 74 -6.90 -13.30 -24.93
C ILE A 74 -6.13 -13.11 -26.25
N VAL A 75 -5.02 -12.37 -26.24
CA VAL A 75 -4.21 -12.16 -27.44
C VAL A 75 -3.60 -13.46 -27.94
N VAL A 76 -3.05 -14.30 -27.06
CA VAL A 76 -2.46 -15.60 -27.44
C VAL A 76 -3.53 -16.56 -27.97
N ASN A 77 -4.68 -16.66 -27.32
CA ASN A 77 -5.77 -17.53 -27.77
C ASN A 77 -6.32 -17.08 -29.14
N ASN A 78 -6.47 -15.77 -29.36
CA ASN A 78 -6.88 -15.24 -30.67
C ASN A 78 -5.77 -15.40 -31.72
N ALA A 79 -4.50 -15.21 -31.36
CA ALA A 79 -3.37 -15.39 -32.27
C ALA A 79 -3.17 -16.86 -32.67
N MET A 80 -3.40 -17.80 -31.76
CA MET A 80 -3.36 -19.24 -32.06
C MET A 80 -4.50 -19.66 -33.00
N LEU A 81 -5.68 -19.05 -32.85
CA LEU A 81 -6.80 -19.20 -33.78
C LEU A 81 -6.48 -18.68 -35.19
N ILE A 82 -5.76 -17.56 -35.29
CA ILE A 82 -5.28 -16.99 -36.56
C ILE A 82 -4.18 -17.87 -37.18
N ALA A 83 -3.28 -18.42 -36.37
CA ALA A 83 -2.16 -19.25 -36.84
C ALA A 83 -2.60 -20.65 -37.32
N GLN A 84 -3.73 -21.18 -36.85
CA GLN A 84 -4.28 -22.48 -37.27
C GLN A 84 -5.23 -22.41 -38.48
N GLY A 85 -5.32 -21.26 -39.16
CA GLY A 85 -5.98 -21.17 -40.48
C GLY A 85 -7.50 -21.13 -40.45
N SER A 86 -8.12 -20.77 -39.32
CA SER A 86 -9.57 -20.57 -39.23
C SER A 86 -9.94 -19.12 -39.53
N GLU A 87 -10.94 -18.94 -40.40
CA GLU A 87 -11.48 -17.67 -40.91
C GLU A 87 -11.33 -16.50 -39.93
N LEU A 88 -10.63 -15.44 -40.37
CA LEU A 88 -10.55 -14.17 -39.66
C LEU A 88 -11.96 -13.74 -39.28
N ASN A 89 -12.38 -13.90 -38.02
CA ASN A 89 -13.68 -13.41 -37.59
C ASN A 89 -13.59 -11.87 -37.52
N PRO A 90 -14.18 -11.13 -38.47
CA PRO A 90 -14.02 -9.69 -38.58
C PRO A 90 -14.53 -8.97 -37.32
N VAL A 91 -15.43 -9.61 -36.57
CA VAL A 91 -15.95 -9.12 -35.29
C VAL A 91 -14.83 -9.00 -34.24
N GLY A 92 -13.87 -9.94 -34.20
CA GLY A 92 -12.76 -9.90 -33.23
C GLY A 92 -11.79 -8.75 -33.50
N ILE A 93 -11.45 -8.53 -34.76
CA ILE A 93 -10.58 -7.42 -35.19
C ILE A 93 -11.29 -6.08 -34.98
N LEU A 94 -12.57 -5.99 -35.33
CA LEU A 94 -13.37 -4.78 -35.13
C LEU A 94 -13.52 -4.45 -33.64
N THR A 95 -13.75 -5.46 -32.79
CA THR A 95 -13.83 -5.28 -31.33
C THR A 95 -12.48 -4.83 -30.76
N GLY A 96 -11.36 -5.41 -31.25
CA GLY A 96 -10.02 -4.98 -30.90
C GLY A 96 -9.75 -3.52 -31.27
N LEU A 97 -10.05 -3.13 -32.51
CA LEU A 97 -9.89 -1.75 -32.98
C LEU A 97 -10.80 -0.76 -32.23
N LEU A 98 -12.07 -1.13 -31.98
CA LEU A 98 -13.00 -0.31 -31.20
C LEU A 98 -12.53 -0.16 -29.74
N SER A 99 -11.94 -1.19 -29.15
CA SER A 99 -11.40 -1.10 -27.79
C SER A 99 -10.20 -0.14 -27.71
N ILE A 100 -9.29 -0.18 -28.68
CA ILE A 100 -8.15 0.74 -28.77
C ILE A 100 -8.64 2.17 -29.03
N TYR A 101 -9.58 2.35 -29.95
CA TYR A 101 -10.12 3.66 -30.30
C TYR A 101 -10.94 4.29 -29.16
N GLY A 102 -11.74 3.48 -28.45
CA GLY A 102 -12.48 3.90 -27.27
C GLY A 102 -11.56 4.35 -26.14
N ILE A 103 -10.49 3.61 -25.87
CA ILE A 103 -9.47 4.00 -24.88
C ILE A 103 -8.77 5.30 -25.29
N GLN A 104 -8.43 5.49 -26.58
CA GLN A 104 -7.80 6.72 -27.06
C GLN A 104 -8.73 7.95 -26.98
N GLN A 105 -10.02 7.81 -27.27
CA GLN A 105 -10.98 8.92 -27.14
C GLN A 105 -11.21 9.31 -25.68
N VAL A 106 -11.33 8.34 -24.78
CA VAL A 106 -11.46 8.63 -23.33
C VAL A 106 -10.22 9.32 -22.80
N ALA A 107 -9.01 8.89 -23.20
CA ALA A 107 -7.76 9.54 -22.82
C ALA A 107 -7.66 10.99 -23.32
N LYS A 108 -8.07 11.27 -24.57
CA LYS A 108 -8.05 12.63 -25.13
C LYS A 108 -9.09 13.56 -24.48
N ASN A 109 -10.30 13.07 -24.23
CA ASN A 109 -11.36 13.87 -23.59
C ASN A 109 -11.06 14.18 -22.12
N THR A 110 -10.52 13.22 -21.37
CA THR A 110 -10.12 13.45 -19.97
C THR A 110 -8.94 14.40 -19.86
N THR A 111 -7.91 14.26 -20.71
CA THR A 111 -6.76 15.17 -20.72
C THR A 111 -7.16 16.60 -21.12
N GLY A 112 -8.04 16.75 -22.12
CA GLY A 112 -8.58 18.05 -22.53
C GLY A 112 -9.44 18.72 -21.46
N ALA A 113 -10.32 17.96 -20.79
CA ALA A 113 -11.15 18.45 -19.69
C ALA A 113 -10.30 18.91 -18.50
N ILE A 114 -9.26 18.15 -18.13
CA ILE A 114 -8.33 18.52 -17.06
C ILE A 114 -7.56 19.79 -17.43
N LYS A 115 -7.09 19.91 -18.68
CA LYS A 115 -6.37 21.10 -19.16
C LYS A 115 -7.25 22.35 -19.15
N ASN A 116 -8.50 22.24 -19.59
CA ASN A 116 -9.47 23.34 -19.57
C ASN A 116 -9.88 23.73 -18.14
N ALA A 117 -10.09 22.76 -17.25
CA ALA A 117 -10.35 23.03 -15.83
C ALA A 117 -9.15 23.72 -15.15
N ARG A 118 -7.92 23.34 -15.51
CA ARG A 118 -6.69 23.99 -15.02
C ARG A 118 -6.58 25.44 -15.52
N ASN A 119 -6.79 25.69 -16.81
CA ASN A 119 -6.79 27.04 -17.37
C ASN A 119 -7.87 27.93 -16.75
N LYS A 120 -9.07 27.40 -16.50
CA LYS A 120 -10.15 28.13 -15.84
C LYS A 120 -9.79 28.51 -14.39
N ARG A 121 -9.07 27.65 -13.66
CA ARG A 121 -8.56 27.97 -12.31
C ARG A 121 -7.44 29.00 -12.32
N THR A 122 -6.56 28.99 -13.33
CA THR A 122 -5.49 29.99 -13.46
C THR A 122 -6.05 31.37 -13.81
N ASN A 123 -7.02 31.45 -14.74
CA ASN A 123 -7.63 32.72 -15.14
C ASN A 123 -8.53 33.33 -14.05
N ASN A 124 -9.12 32.50 -13.18
CA ASN A 124 -9.96 32.98 -12.08
C ASN A 124 -9.18 33.37 -10.81
N LYS A 125 -7.84 33.22 -10.82
CA LYS A 125 -6.94 33.70 -9.75
C LYS A 125 -6.30 35.06 -10.07
N SER A 126 -6.69 35.71 -11.16
CA SER A 126 -6.28 37.08 -11.49
C SER A 126 -7.53 37.96 -11.62
N PRO A 127 -8.18 38.29 -10.49
CA PRO A 127 -8.16 39.69 -10.09
C PRO A 127 -8.23 39.87 -8.56
N THR A 128 -7.10 40.11 -7.92
CA THR A 128 -7.02 40.95 -6.72
C THR A 128 -5.57 41.38 -6.51
N ALA A 129 -5.38 42.70 -6.61
CA ALA A 129 -4.22 43.52 -6.22
C ALA A 129 -2.92 43.35 -7.03
#